data_AF-A0A2E7BZM4-F1
#
_entry.id   AF-A0A2E7BZM4-F1
#
_cell.length_a   1.000
_cell.length_b   1.000
_cell.length_c   1.000
_cell.angle_alpha   90.00
_cell.angle_beta   90.00
_cell.angle_gamma   90.00
#
_symmetry.space_group_name_H-M   'P 1'
#
loop_
_entity.id
_entity.type
_entity.pdbx_description
1 polymer ?
#
loop_
_entity_poly.entity_id
_entity_poly.type
_entity_poly.pdbx_seq_one_letter_code
_entity_poly.pdbx_strand_id
1 'polypeptide(L)'
;MRSLLLASVALNISACDQVFTEPLFEADGKLTVAELDYFLGGMKEAANLSEEMDSCIKAQAERRAEIAGDPQTIDPESLSLPEESWVPLGKSDKRIILAQLVVTEASVFCSTGQEM
;
A
#
# COMPACT_ATOMS: atom_id res chain seq x y z
N MET A 1 22.40 -54.77 13.54
CA MET A 1 21.62 -54.00 14.55
C MET A 1 22.14 -52.58 14.53
N ARG A 2 21.59 -51.64 13.75
CA ARG A 2 20.30 -50.93 13.90
C ARG A 2 20.12 -50.37 15.31
N SER A 3 20.39 -49.07 15.48
CA SER A 3 19.57 -48.14 16.25
C SER A 3 19.85 -46.71 15.76
N LEU A 4 18.85 -46.17 15.06
CA LEU A 4 18.71 -44.75 14.72
C LEU A 4 18.35 -43.99 16.00
N LEU A 5 18.95 -42.82 16.22
CA LEU A 5 18.42 -41.83 17.17
C LEU A 5 18.13 -40.55 16.38
N LEU A 6 16.84 -40.41 16.07
CA LEU A 6 16.18 -39.22 15.56
C LEU A 6 16.16 -38.17 16.66
N ALA A 7 16.93 -37.09 16.50
CA ALA A 7 16.76 -35.89 17.31
C ALA A 7 15.91 -34.89 16.52
N SER A 8 14.60 -35.06 16.59
CA SER A 8 13.63 -34.04 16.19
C SER A 8 13.52 -33.03 17.33
N VAL A 9 14.10 -31.84 17.16
CA VAL A 9 13.83 -30.70 18.05
C VAL A 9 12.89 -29.76 17.32
N ALA A 10 11.73 -29.55 17.94
CA ALA A 10 10.59 -28.82 17.45
C ALA A 10 10.96 -27.40 17.01
N LEU A 11 10.53 -27.03 15.80
CA LEU A 11 10.44 -25.64 15.38
C LEU A 11 9.38 -24.97 16.26
N ASN A 12 9.80 -23.99 17.06
CA ASN A 12 8.92 -23.12 17.83
C ASN A 12 8.08 -22.28 16.86
N ILE A 13 6.91 -22.78 16.48
CA ILE A 13 5.87 -21.99 15.80
C ILE A 13 5.16 -21.17 16.89
N SER A 14 5.82 -20.14 17.39
CA SER A 14 5.26 -19.14 18.31
C SER A 14 5.30 -17.77 17.63
N ALA A 15 4.68 -17.68 16.45
CA ALA A 15 4.48 -16.41 15.74
C ALA A 15 3.01 -16.22 15.31
N CYS A 16 2.10 -17.12 15.69
CA CYS A 16 0.67 -17.01 15.38
C CYS A 16 -0.08 -16.19 16.45
N ASP A 17 0.51 -15.11 16.96
CA ASP A 17 -0.17 -14.18 17.89
C ASP A 17 -0.63 -12.89 17.19
N GLN A 18 -0.47 -12.80 15.87
CA GLN A 18 -0.96 -11.67 15.04
C GLN A 18 -2.40 -11.88 14.51
N VAL A 19 -3.19 -12.74 15.15
CA VAL A 19 -4.41 -13.36 14.58
C VAL A 19 -5.57 -12.39 14.30
N PHE A 20 -5.54 -11.13 14.74
CA PHE A 20 -6.62 -10.17 14.43
C PHE A 20 -6.14 -8.75 14.16
N THR A 21 -5.12 -8.58 13.32
CA THR A 21 -4.96 -7.30 12.61
C THR A 21 -5.77 -7.44 11.33
N GLU A 22 -6.78 -6.59 11.13
CA GLU A 22 -7.46 -6.51 9.83
C GLU A 22 -6.40 -6.35 8.73
N PRO A 23 -6.48 -7.10 7.62
CA PRO A 23 -5.47 -6.98 6.57
C PRO A 23 -5.45 -5.52 6.08
N LEU A 24 -4.25 -4.95 5.94
CA LEU A 24 -4.02 -3.51 5.73
C LEU A 24 -4.91 -2.88 4.63
N PHE A 25 -5.26 -3.67 3.61
CA PHE A 25 -6.04 -3.27 2.45
C PHE A 25 -7.47 -3.84 2.43
N GLU A 26 -8.06 -4.15 3.58
CA GLU A 26 -9.45 -4.65 3.67
C GLU A 26 -10.41 -3.62 4.29
N ALA A 27 -9.95 -2.40 4.58
CA ALA A 27 -10.78 -1.34 5.13
C ALA A 27 -11.83 -0.83 4.11
N ASP A 28 -12.98 -0.37 4.60
CA ASP A 28 -13.97 0.37 3.81
C ASP A 28 -13.67 1.88 3.81
N GLY A 29 -14.24 2.62 2.85
CA GLY A 29 -14.08 4.06 2.74
C GLY A 29 -12.78 4.47 2.07
N LYS A 30 -12.35 5.72 2.28
CA LYS A 30 -11.11 6.27 1.69
C LYS A 30 -9.86 5.49 2.11
N LEU A 31 -8.79 5.68 1.35
CA LEU A 31 -7.47 5.17 1.75
C LEU A 31 -7.06 5.75 3.09
N THR A 32 -6.49 4.89 3.93
CA THR A 32 -5.97 5.26 5.24
C THR A 32 -4.53 5.74 5.13
N VAL A 33 -4.08 6.52 6.12
CA VAL A 33 -2.68 6.95 6.20
C VAL A 33 -1.73 5.75 6.27
N ALA A 34 -2.13 4.65 6.92
CA ALA A 34 -1.31 3.44 7.02
C ALA A 34 -1.08 2.77 5.65
N GLU A 35 -2.10 2.76 4.78
CA GLU A 35 -1.99 2.22 3.42
C GLU A 35 -1.07 3.08 2.55
N LEU A 36 -1.12 4.41 2.71
CA LEU A 36 -0.22 5.33 2.00
C LEU A 36 1.23 5.19 2.52
N ASP A 37 1.41 5.14 3.85
CA ASP A 37 2.71 5.03 4.50
C ASP A 37 3.42 3.71 4.14
N TYR A 38 2.67 2.64 3.85
CA TYR A 38 3.24 1.37 3.35
C TYR A 38 4.01 1.57 2.04
N PHE A 39 3.42 2.26 1.06
CA PHE A 39 4.07 2.54 -0.22
C PHE A 39 5.13 3.63 -0.11
N LEU A 40 4.87 4.67 0.67
CA LEU A 40 5.85 5.73 0.90
C LEU A 40 7.11 5.19 1.58
N GLY A 41 6.98 4.32 2.58
CA GLY A 41 8.11 3.70 3.25
C GLY A 41 9.00 2.91 2.29
N GLY A 42 8.40 2.11 1.41
CA GLY A 42 9.13 1.39 0.36
C GLY A 42 9.81 2.34 -0.63
N MET A 43 9.15 3.43 -1.02
CA MET A 43 9.74 4.45 -1.89
C MET A 43 10.89 5.19 -1.22
N LYS A 44 10.73 5.57 0.05
CA LYS A 44 11.76 6.26 0.86
C LYS A 44 13.04 5.44 0.92
N GLU A 45 12.93 4.15 1.20
CA GLU A 45 14.06 3.23 1.24
C GLU A 45 14.70 3.06 -0.15
N ALA A 46 13.89 2.78 -1.17
CA ALA A 46 14.39 2.48 -2.52
C ALA A 46 15.04 3.69 -3.21
N ALA A 47 14.49 4.90 -3.02
CA ALA A 47 14.97 6.12 -3.65
C ALA A 47 15.88 6.98 -2.74
N ASN A 48 16.11 6.55 -1.50
CA ASN A 48 16.87 7.29 -0.49
C ASN A 48 16.39 8.75 -0.37
N LEU A 49 15.08 8.92 -0.17
CA LEU A 49 14.44 10.24 -0.13
C LEU A 49 14.92 11.05 1.08
N SER A 50 15.09 12.36 0.88
CA SER A 50 15.29 13.28 2.00
C SER A 50 14.02 13.41 2.84
N GLU A 51 14.14 13.80 4.11
CA GLU A 51 12.99 14.04 4.99
C GLU A 51 12.04 15.12 4.43
N GLU A 52 12.58 16.13 3.74
CA GLU A 52 11.78 17.16 3.08
C GLU A 52 10.92 16.59 1.94
N MET A 53 11.53 15.75 1.09
CA MET A 53 10.83 15.10 -0.01
C MET A 53 9.78 14.11 0.51
N ASP A 54 10.15 13.28 1.50
CA ASP A 54 9.26 12.35 2.17
C ASP A 54 8.04 13.05 2.77
N SER A 55 8.26 14.17 3.49
CA SER A 55 7.18 14.98 4.06
C SER A 55 6.28 15.61 3.00
N CYS A 56 6.84 16.06 1.86
CA CYS A 56 6.03 16.57 0.76
C CYS A 56 5.13 15.48 0.19
N ILE A 57 5.69 14.30 -0.09
CA ILE A 57 4.96 13.19 -0.70
C ILE A 57 3.84 12.73 0.22
N LYS A 58 4.12 12.58 1.52
CA LYS A 58 3.11 12.23 2.53
C LYS A 58 1.92 13.20 2.50
N ALA A 59 2.19 14.51 2.57
CA ALA A 59 1.14 15.53 2.59
C ALA A 59 0.31 15.54 1.30
N GLN A 60 0.94 15.37 0.14
CA GLN A 60 0.23 15.33 -1.14
C GLN A 60 -0.54 14.02 -1.33
N ALA A 61 0.00 12.89 -0.89
CA ALA A 61 -0.66 11.60 -0.94
C ALA A 61 -1.93 11.60 -0.08
N GLU A 62 -1.87 12.10 1.15
CA GLU A 62 -3.04 12.25 2.02
C GLU A 62 -4.12 13.14 1.39
N ARG A 63 -3.72 14.28 0.81
CA ARG A 63 -4.64 15.18 0.11
C ARG A 63 -5.31 14.51 -1.09
N ARG A 64 -4.53 13.80 -1.92
CA ARG A 64 -5.03 13.08 -3.10
C ARG A 64 -5.97 11.94 -2.72
N ALA A 65 -5.63 11.18 -1.67
CA ALA A 65 -6.50 10.14 -1.13
C ALA A 65 -7.85 10.70 -0.64
N GLU A 66 -7.85 11.89 -0.04
CA GLU A 66 -9.09 12.58 0.33
C GLU A 66 -9.96 12.92 -0.88
N ILE A 67 -9.33 13.43 -1.95
CA ILE A 67 -10.03 13.82 -3.19
C ILE A 67 -10.57 12.58 -3.92
N ALA A 68 -9.78 11.52 -3.99
CA ALA A 68 -10.15 10.27 -4.67
C ALA A 68 -11.33 9.57 -3.99
N GLY A 69 -11.44 9.67 -2.66
CA GLY A 69 -12.55 9.07 -1.91
C GLY A 69 -12.44 7.55 -1.78
N ASP A 70 -13.58 6.85 -1.76
CA ASP A 70 -13.63 5.40 -1.58
C ASP A 70 -13.29 4.65 -2.89
N PRO A 71 -12.25 3.80 -2.90
CA PRO A 71 -11.83 3.02 -4.08
C PRO A 71 -12.92 2.11 -4.65
N GLN A 72 -13.92 1.71 -3.86
CA GLN A 72 -15.04 0.90 -4.34
C GLN A 72 -16.05 1.71 -5.17
N THR A 73 -16.05 3.03 -5.02
CA THR A 73 -17.04 3.93 -5.62
C THR A 73 -16.44 4.90 -6.63
N ILE A 74 -15.12 4.88 -6.80
CA ILE A 74 -14.42 5.77 -7.72
C ILE A 74 -14.82 5.48 -9.16
N ASP A 75 -14.96 6.54 -9.96
CA ASP A 75 -15.16 6.44 -11.39
C ASP A 75 -13.84 5.98 -12.04
N PRO A 76 -13.79 4.82 -12.72
CA PRO A 76 -12.57 4.36 -13.37
C PRO A 76 -12.03 5.34 -14.41
N GLU A 77 -12.90 6.13 -15.06
CA GLU A 77 -12.48 7.15 -16.04
C GLU A 77 -11.68 8.30 -15.39
N SER A 78 -11.84 8.48 -14.07
CA SER A 78 -11.06 9.47 -13.32
C SER A 78 -9.64 9.00 -12.98
N LEU A 79 -9.34 7.73 -13.18
CA LEU A 79 -8.02 7.15 -12.94
C LEU A 79 -7.18 7.20 -14.20
N SER A 80 -5.88 7.37 -14.02
CA SER A 80 -4.88 7.20 -15.08
C SER A 80 -4.64 5.71 -15.41
N LEU A 81 -5.71 4.91 -15.49
CA LEU A 81 -5.70 3.46 -15.69
C LEU A 81 -6.85 3.05 -16.64
N PRO A 82 -6.66 2.02 -17.49
CA PRO A 82 -7.76 1.50 -18.30
C PRO A 82 -8.90 0.94 -17.44
N GLU A 83 -10.15 1.26 -17.76
CA GLU A 83 -11.33 0.80 -17.02
C GLU A 83 -11.38 -0.73 -16.92
N GLU A 84 -11.04 -1.43 -18.00
CA GLU A 84 -11.02 -2.89 -18.04
C GLU A 84 -10.05 -3.52 -17.04
N SER A 85 -9.06 -2.75 -16.58
CA SER A 85 -8.09 -3.17 -15.56
C SER A 85 -8.57 -2.87 -14.15
N TRP A 86 -9.54 -1.97 -13.97
CA TRP A 86 -10.02 -1.52 -12.66
C TRP A 86 -11.30 -2.23 -12.21
N VAL A 87 -12.30 -2.32 -13.09
CA VAL A 87 -13.61 -2.92 -12.78
C VAL A 87 -13.54 -4.33 -12.17
N PRO A 88 -12.75 -5.28 -12.72
CA PRO A 88 -12.73 -6.66 -12.22
C PRO A 88 -11.99 -6.85 -10.89
N LEU A 89 -11.30 -5.81 -10.40
CA LEU A 89 -10.48 -5.90 -9.19
C LEU A 89 -11.32 -6.07 -7.93
N GLY A 90 -10.81 -6.91 -7.02
CA GLY A 90 -11.35 -7.04 -5.67
C GLY A 90 -11.11 -5.78 -4.83
N LYS A 91 -11.73 -5.73 -3.65
CA LYS A 91 -11.59 -4.61 -2.71
C LYS A 91 -10.13 -4.32 -2.39
N SER A 92 -9.40 -5.34 -1.95
CA SER A 92 -7.96 -5.27 -1.64
C SER A 92 -7.15 -4.71 -2.81
N ASP A 93 -7.34 -5.28 -4.01
CA ASP A 93 -6.57 -4.92 -5.19
C ASP A 93 -6.78 -3.46 -5.59
N LYS A 94 -8.03 -2.97 -5.56
CA LYS A 94 -8.36 -1.56 -5.81
C LYS A 94 -7.65 -0.65 -4.83
N ARG A 95 -7.63 -1.01 -3.54
CA ARG A 95 -6.96 -0.21 -2.50
C ARG A 95 -5.44 -0.16 -2.70
N ILE A 96 -4.83 -1.30 -2.99
CA ILE A 96 -3.39 -1.42 -3.29
C ILE A 96 -3.02 -0.54 -4.49
N ILE A 97 -3.76 -0.68 -5.60
CA ILE A 97 -3.46 0.05 -6.84
C ILE A 97 -3.67 1.55 -6.65
N LEU A 98 -4.77 1.97 -6.01
CA LEU A 98 -5.00 3.39 -5.76
C LEU A 98 -3.95 3.99 -4.82
N ALA A 99 -3.57 3.29 -3.75
CA ALA A 99 -2.55 3.77 -2.82
C ALA A 99 -1.19 3.95 -3.52
N GLN A 100 -0.79 2.99 -4.35
CA GLN A 100 0.43 3.11 -5.15
C GLN A 100 0.36 4.28 -6.14
N LEU A 101 -0.77 4.44 -6.84
CA LEU A 101 -0.98 5.52 -7.80
C LEU A 101 -0.89 6.89 -7.11
N VAL A 102 -1.62 7.06 -6.00
CA VAL A 102 -1.64 8.29 -5.21
C VAL A 102 -0.25 8.68 -4.71
N VAL A 103 0.53 7.74 -4.17
CA VAL A 103 1.88 8.00 -3.69
C VAL A 103 2.83 8.33 -4.86
N THR A 104 2.63 7.69 -6.01
CA THR A 104 3.43 7.94 -7.21
C THR A 104 3.14 9.32 -7.81
N GLU A 105 1.88 9.71 -7.92
CA GLU A 105 1.49 11.05 -8.38
C GLU A 105 1.98 12.13 -7.42
N ALA A 106 1.88 11.88 -6.11
CA ALA A 106 2.43 12.77 -5.10
C ALA A 106 3.95 12.95 -5.26
N SER A 107 4.69 11.88 -5.57
CA SER A 107 6.14 11.96 -5.78
C SER A 107 6.51 12.70 -7.06
N VAL A 108 5.77 12.51 -8.15
CA VAL A 108 5.94 13.30 -9.38
C VAL A 108 5.69 14.79 -9.08
N PHE A 109 4.61 15.12 -8.37
CA PHE A 109 4.34 16.50 -7.99
C PHE A 109 5.44 17.10 -7.12
N CYS A 110 5.88 16.40 -6.07
CA CYS A 110 6.91 16.92 -5.17
C CYS A 110 8.29 17.06 -5.82
N SER A 111 8.58 16.30 -6.88
CA SER A 111 9.83 16.39 -7.63
C SER A 111 9.80 17.41 -8.77
N THR A 112 8.65 17.62 -9.42
CA THR A 112 8.54 18.43 -10.65
C THR A 112 7.68 19.68 -10.50
N GLY A 113 6.83 19.75 -9.48
CA GLY A 113 5.80 20.77 -9.31
C GLY A 113 4.60 20.61 -10.26
N GLN A 114 4.50 19.52 -11.02
CA GLN A 114 3.43 19.28 -11.99
C GLN A 114 2.40 18.27 -11.46
N GLU A 115 1.12 18.56 -11.71
CA GLU A 115 0.01 17.61 -11.56
C GLU A 115 0.02 16.65 -12.77
N MET A 116 -0.25 15.36 -12.56
CA MET A 116 -0.45 14.38 -13.64
C MET A 116 -1.93 14.25 -14.01
#